data_AF-A0A7S2IST3-F1
#
_entry.id   AF-A0A7S2IST3-F1
#
_cell.length_a   1.000
_cell.length_b   1.000
_cell.length_c   1.000
_cell.angle_alpha   90.00
_cell.angle_beta   90.00
_cell.angle_gamma   90.00
#
_symmetry.space_group_name_H-M   'P 1'
#
loop_
_entity.id
_entity.type
_entity.pdbx_description
1 polymer ?
#
loop_
_entity_poly.entity_id
_entity_poly.type
_entity_poly.pdbx_seq_one_letter_code
_entity_poly.pdbx_strand_id
1 'polypeptide(L)'
;QNCRFLNEGCKLKMSDREGLRLASNTGRHFCALLQNRKADGTLFLNLLDLRGLAVGEAPGGGERWFLVGVQADMDHVGTSEPPLEHKLHMQHIATVIRDELVSQLQQAAIVTAEVSGDA
;
A
#
# COMPACT_ATOMS: atom_id res chain seq x y z
N GLN A 1 -8.88 4.06 -12.80
CA GLN A 1 -9.23 2.65 -12.50
C GLN A 1 -8.13 2.06 -11.62
N ASN A 2 -8.47 1.29 -10.59
CA ASN A 2 -7.49 0.67 -9.69
C ASN A 2 -6.90 -0.61 -10.32
N CYS A 3 -5.57 -0.77 -10.25
CA CYS A 3 -4.84 -1.91 -10.82
C CYS A 3 -5.40 -3.28 -10.39
N ARG A 4 -6.04 -3.37 -9.22
CA ARG A 4 -6.74 -4.57 -8.72
C ARG A 4 -7.75 -5.15 -9.73
N PHE A 5 -8.41 -4.29 -10.51
CA PHE A 5 -9.46 -4.70 -11.45
C PHE A 5 -8.93 -4.99 -12.87
N LEU A 6 -7.65 -4.69 -13.14
CA LEU A 6 -7.05 -4.77 -14.47
C LEU A 6 -6.11 -5.99 -14.63
N ASN A 7 -6.05 -6.87 -13.62
CA ASN A 7 -5.10 -7.98 -13.56
C ASN A 7 -5.54 -9.25 -14.30
N GLU A 8 -6.64 -9.21 -15.06
CA GLU A 8 -7.04 -10.35 -15.89
C GLU A 8 -5.94 -10.66 -16.92
N GLY A 9 -5.49 -11.92 -16.94
CA GLY A 9 -4.39 -12.40 -17.76
C GLY A 9 -2.97 -12.04 -17.28
N CYS A 10 -2.79 -11.35 -16.14
CA CYS A 10 -1.46 -11.12 -15.56
C CYS A 10 -0.97 -12.36 -14.79
N LYS A 11 0.30 -12.73 -14.95
CA LYS A 11 0.89 -13.83 -14.20
C LYS A 11 1.17 -13.38 -12.76
N LEU A 12 0.53 -14.02 -11.79
CA LEU A 12 0.74 -13.78 -10.37
C LEU A 12 1.14 -15.10 -9.69
N LYS A 13 2.27 -15.09 -8.98
CA LYS A 13 2.69 -16.27 -8.20
C LYS A 13 1.70 -16.52 -7.06
N MET A 14 1.52 -17.78 -6.68
CA MET A 14 0.63 -18.13 -5.57
C MET A 14 1.05 -17.47 -4.25
N SER A 15 2.36 -17.42 -3.98
CA SER A 15 2.93 -16.72 -2.81
C SER A 15 2.56 -15.23 -2.78
N ASP A 16 2.62 -14.55 -3.93
CA ASP A 16 2.29 -13.13 -4.02
C ASP A 16 0.78 -12.91 -3.82
N ARG A 17 -0.04 -13.83 -4.34
CA ARG A 17 -1.49 -13.81 -4.15
C ARG A 17 -1.89 -14.00 -2.67
N GLU A 18 -1.22 -14.91 -1.99
CA GLU A 18 -1.39 -15.14 -0.55
C GLU A 18 -0.93 -13.94 0.26
N GLY A 19 0.24 -13.38 -0.06
CA GLY A 19 0.76 -12.17 0.57
C GLY A 19 -0.19 -10.97 0.42
N LEU A 20 -0.71 -10.74 -0.78
CA LEU A 20 -1.71 -9.71 -1.04
C LEU A 20 -3.00 -9.91 -0.22
N ARG A 21 -3.50 -11.15 -0.14
CA ARG A 21 -4.69 -11.46 0.66
C ARG A 21 -4.44 -11.22 2.14
N LEU A 22 -3.30 -11.67 2.64
CA LEU A 22 -2.94 -11.50 4.04
C LEU A 22 -2.81 -10.02 4.40
N ALA A 23 -2.06 -9.25 3.60
CA ALA A 23 -1.93 -7.81 3.77
C ALA A 23 -3.28 -7.09 3.71
N SER A 24 -4.14 -7.46 2.76
CA SER A 24 -5.47 -6.85 2.61
C SER A 24 -6.41 -7.14 3.77
N ASN A 25 -6.28 -8.31 4.41
CA ASN A 25 -7.17 -8.72 5.50
C ASN A 25 -6.68 -8.27 6.88
N THR A 26 -5.38 -8.04 7.04
CA THR A 26 -4.77 -7.86 8.36
C THR A 26 -3.93 -6.59 8.49
N GLY A 27 -3.67 -5.89 7.40
CA GLY A 27 -2.73 -4.77 7.37
C GLY A 27 -1.25 -5.19 7.44
N ARG A 28 -0.94 -6.48 7.49
CA ARG A 28 0.45 -6.99 7.42
C ARG A 28 1.19 -6.43 6.21
N HIS A 29 2.48 -6.15 6.38
CA HIS A 29 3.32 -5.64 5.30
C HIS A 29 3.52 -6.69 4.20
N PHE A 30 3.43 -6.22 2.96
CA PHE A 30 3.71 -6.97 1.75
C PHE A 30 4.45 -6.06 0.76
N CYS A 31 5.54 -6.55 0.17
CA CYS A 31 6.29 -5.83 -0.86
C CYS A 31 6.71 -6.80 -1.96
N ALA A 32 6.29 -6.55 -3.21
CA ALA A 32 6.58 -7.43 -4.33
C ALA A 32 6.59 -6.69 -5.68
N LEU A 33 7.31 -7.25 -6.64
CA LEU A 33 7.24 -6.85 -8.04
C LEU A 33 6.17 -7.69 -8.74
N LEU A 34 5.13 -7.04 -9.24
CA LEU A 34 3.96 -7.68 -9.83
C LEU A 34 3.81 -7.26 -11.28
N GLN A 35 3.44 -8.20 -12.15
CA GLN A 35 2.97 -7.83 -13.48
C GLN A 35 1.55 -7.24 -13.37
N ASN A 36 1.37 -6.02 -13.83
CA ASN A 36 0.08 -5.31 -13.85
C ASN A 36 -0.22 -4.79 -15.26
N ARG A 37 -1.40 -4.21 -15.43
CA ARG A 37 -1.87 -3.67 -16.71
C ARG A 37 -2.25 -2.19 -16.58
N LYS A 38 -1.79 -1.39 -17.53
CA LYS A 38 -2.17 0.03 -17.71
C LYS A 38 -3.60 0.11 -18.29
N ALA A 39 -4.17 1.31 -18.29
CA ALA A 39 -5.54 1.53 -18.77
C ALA A 39 -5.72 1.22 -20.27
N ASP A 40 -4.67 1.40 -21.06
CA ASP A 40 -4.61 1.05 -22.49
C ASP A 40 -4.44 -0.46 -22.75
N GLY A 41 -4.33 -1.25 -21.68
CA GLY A 41 -4.12 -2.69 -21.77
C GLY A 41 -2.65 -3.11 -21.79
N THR A 42 -1.70 -2.17 -21.80
CA THR A 42 -0.26 -2.48 -21.84
C THR A 42 0.19 -3.09 -20.52
N LEU A 43 1.00 -4.16 -20.60
CA LEU A 43 1.58 -4.79 -19.42
C LEU A 43 2.75 -3.95 -18.90
N PHE A 44 2.93 -3.91 -17.58
CA PHE A 44 4.10 -3.29 -16.95
C PHE A 44 4.43 -4.00 -15.64
N LEU A 45 5.66 -3.79 -15.15
CA LEU A 45 6.09 -4.27 -13.84
C LEU A 45 5.80 -3.20 -12.78
N ASN A 46 5.04 -3.56 -11.75
CA ASN A 46 4.66 -2.70 -10.63
C ASN A 46 5.35 -3.18 -9.35
N LEU A 47 6.29 -2.40 -8.83
CA LEU A 47 6.81 -2.63 -7.48
C LEU A 47 5.82 -2.04 -6.48
N LEU A 48 5.11 -2.93 -5.79
CA LEU A 48 4.07 -2.59 -4.84
C LEU A 48 4.59 -2.77 -3.42
N ASP A 49 4.45 -1.74 -2.59
CA ASP A 49 4.49 -1.82 -1.12
C ASP A 49 3.07 -1.65 -0.59
N LEU A 50 2.59 -2.57 0.24
CA LEU A 50 1.21 -2.63 0.74
C LEU A 50 1.20 -2.92 2.24
N ARG A 51 0.55 -2.06 3.04
CA ARG A 51 0.49 -2.20 4.50
C ARG A 51 -0.62 -1.36 5.13
N GLY A 52 -1.14 -1.81 6.27
CA GLY A 52 -2.21 -1.15 7.02
C GLY A 52 -1.71 0.07 7.82
N LEU A 53 -2.39 1.19 7.66
CA LEU A 53 -2.16 2.46 8.35
C LEU A 53 -3.18 2.59 9.48
N ALA A 54 -2.76 2.39 10.72
CA ALA A 54 -3.61 2.57 11.89
C ALA A 54 -4.04 4.04 12.03
N VAL A 55 -5.32 4.27 12.28
CA VAL A 55 -5.91 5.60 12.41
C VAL A 55 -6.71 5.78 13.71
N GLY A 56 -6.72 4.77 14.57
CA GLY A 56 -7.34 4.82 15.90
C GLY A 56 -8.03 3.52 16.25
N GLU A 57 -8.93 3.59 17.24
CA GLU A 57 -9.68 2.44 17.73
C GLU A 57 -11.14 2.47 17.25
N ALA A 58 -11.71 1.29 17.06
CA ALA A 58 -13.13 1.09 16.86
C ALA A 58 -13.84 1.10 18.21
N PRO A 59 -15.15 1.44 18.25
CA PRO A 59 -15.97 1.41 19.47
C PRO A 59 -15.96 0.07 20.23
N GLY A 60 -15.52 -1.03 19.59
CA GLY A 60 -15.35 -2.35 20.21
C GLY A 60 -13.91 -2.72 20.60
N GLY A 61 -12.97 -1.75 20.62
CA GLY A 61 -11.57 -1.96 21.03
C GLY A 61 -10.65 -2.56 19.95
N GLY A 62 -11.14 -2.76 18.73
CA GLY A 62 -10.31 -3.18 17.59
C GLY A 62 -9.62 -2.00 16.90
N GLU A 63 -8.45 -2.22 16.30
CA GLU A 63 -7.77 -1.16 15.53
C GLU A 63 -8.56 -0.82 14.25
N ARG A 64 -8.82 0.47 14.03
CA ARG A 64 -9.27 1.02 12.74
C ARG A 64 -8.04 1.39 11.92
N TRP A 65 -8.00 0.92 10.68
CA TRP A 65 -6.89 1.17 9.80
C TRP A 65 -7.35 1.25 8.33
N PHE A 66 -6.55 1.94 7.51
CA PHE A 66 -6.71 1.95 6.05
C PHE A 66 -5.60 1.13 5.39
N LEU A 67 -5.90 0.47 4.28
CA LEU A 67 -4.88 -0.18 3.49
C LEU A 67 -4.19 0.85 2.59
N VAL A 68 -2.89 1.05 2.77
CA VAL A 68 -2.09 1.96 1.94
C VAL A 68 -1.19 1.14 1.03
N GLY A 69 -1.30 1.39 -0.28
CA GLY A 69 -0.45 0.80 -1.30
C GLY A 69 0.33 1.87 -2.04
N VAL A 70 1.65 1.77 -2.05
CA VAL A 70 2.55 2.63 -2.84
C VAL A 70 3.05 1.82 -4.04
N GLN A 71 3.04 2.41 -5.23
CA GLN A 71 3.40 1.72 -6.48
C GLN A 71 4.52 2.48 -7.21
N ALA A 72 5.44 1.73 -7.79
CA ALA A 72 6.44 2.24 -8.72
C ALA A 72 6.42 1.44 -10.03
N ASP A 73 6.38 2.14 -11.16
CA ASP A 73 6.52 1.54 -12.49
C ASP A 73 7.99 1.16 -12.73
N MET A 74 8.24 -0.13 -12.90
CA MET A 74 9.55 -0.76 -13.05
C MET A 74 9.72 -1.41 -14.42
N ASP A 75 8.91 -1.05 -15.42
CA ASP A 75 8.94 -1.66 -16.76
C ASP A 75 10.33 -1.54 -17.42
N HIS A 76 11.06 -0.48 -17.10
CA HIS A 76 12.41 -0.20 -17.58
C HIS A 76 13.50 -1.16 -17.06
N VAL A 77 13.24 -1.93 -15.98
CA VAL A 77 14.24 -2.82 -15.37
C VAL A 77 14.35 -4.15 -16.15
N GLY A 78 13.33 -4.52 -16.93
CA GLY A 78 13.36 -5.68 -17.84
C GLY A 78 13.47 -7.05 -17.17
N THR A 79 13.65 -7.13 -15.85
CA THR A 79 13.77 -8.36 -15.08
C THR A 79 12.57 -8.57 -14.15
N SER A 80 12.16 -9.83 -13.98
CA SER A 80 11.07 -10.21 -13.06
C SER A 80 11.44 -10.17 -11.59
N GLU A 81 12.72 -9.95 -11.27
CA GLU A 81 13.22 -9.74 -9.92
C GLU A 81 13.95 -8.40 -9.86
N PRO A 82 13.47 -7.44 -9.06
CA PRO A 82 14.16 -6.18 -8.93
C PRO A 82 15.37 -6.37 -8.00
N PRO A 83 16.49 -5.68 -8.26
CA PRO A 83 17.59 -5.57 -7.32
C PRO A 83 17.12 -5.29 -5.89
N LEU A 84 17.76 -5.90 -4.89
CA LEU A 84 17.42 -5.72 -3.47
C LEU A 84 17.38 -4.23 -3.09
N GLU A 85 18.31 -3.44 -3.63
CA GLU A 85 18.36 -1.99 -3.45
C GLU A 85 17.05 -1.30 -3.82
N HIS A 86 16.42 -1.64 -4.94
CA HIS A 86 15.13 -1.06 -5.33
C HIS A 86 14.01 -1.41 -4.35
N LYS A 87 14.01 -2.64 -3.81
CA LYS A 87 13.04 -3.04 -2.78
C LYS A 87 13.25 -2.25 -1.48
N LEU A 88 14.50 -2.09 -1.05
CA LEU A 88 14.83 -1.33 0.15
C LEU A 88 14.50 0.15 0.00
N HIS A 89 14.81 0.74 -1.16
CA HIS A 89 14.47 2.12 -1.46
C HIS A 89 12.95 2.32 -1.49
N MET A 90 12.21 1.42 -2.14
CA MET A 90 10.75 1.44 -2.13
C MET A 90 10.19 1.36 -0.70
N GLN A 91 10.68 0.45 0.12
CA GLN A 91 10.26 0.31 1.52
C GLN A 91 10.56 1.58 2.33
N HIS A 92 11.71 2.23 2.08
CA HIS A 92 12.05 3.49 2.71
C HIS A 92 11.08 4.61 2.30
N ILE A 93 10.84 4.80 1.01
CA ILE A 93 9.89 5.81 0.50
C ILE A 93 8.49 5.55 1.05
N ALA A 94 8.02 4.29 0.99
CA ALA A 94 6.73 3.92 1.52
C ALA A 94 6.65 4.14 3.04
N THR A 95 7.77 3.99 3.75
CA THR A 95 7.92 4.37 5.17
C THR A 95 7.66 5.84 5.40
N VAL A 96 8.44 6.69 4.74
CA VAL A 96 8.32 8.15 4.84
C VAL A 96 6.90 8.63 4.50
N ILE A 97 6.32 8.16 3.39
CA ILE A 97 4.96 8.56 2.98
C ILE A 97 3.95 8.25 4.07
N ARG A 98 4.03 7.09 4.71
CA ARG A 98 3.06 6.74 5.75
C ARG A 98 3.28 7.49 7.04
N ASP A 99 4.53 7.70 7.44
CA ASP A 99 4.81 8.43 8.68
C ASP A 99 4.26 9.86 8.56
N GLU A 100 4.37 10.45 7.37
CA GLU A 100 3.75 11.73 7.04
C GLU A 100 2.22 11.67 7.09
N LEU A 101 1.60 10.63 6.49
CA LEU A 101 0.14 10.44 6.56
C LEU A 101 -0.35 10.25 8.00
N VAL A 102 0.35 9.48 8.84
CA VAL A 102 0.00 9.31 10.26
C VAL A 102 0.08 10.65 10.98
N SER A 103 1.18 11.38 10.81
CA SER A 103 1.41 12.68 11.45
C SER A 103 0.28 13.66 11.13
N GLN A 104 -0.09 13.79 9.85
CA GLN A 104 -1.16 14.69 9.43
C GLN A 104 -2.54 14.25 9.95
N LEU A 105 -2.83 12.94 9.96
CA LEU A 105 -4.09 12.42 10.51
C LEU A 105 -4.20 12.66 12.01
N GLN A 106 -3.10 12.50 12.75
CA GLN A 106 -3.05 12.79 14.18
C GLN A 106 -3.27 14.28 14.46
N GLN A 107 -2.63 15.17 13.69
CA GLN A 107 -2.83 16.61 13.80
C GLN A 107 -4.29 17.02 13.52
N ALA A 108 -4.89 16.47 12.46
CA ALA A 108 -6.30 16.75 12.15
C ALA A 108 -7.26 16.24 13.24
N ALA A 109 -6.96 15.08 13.85
CA ALA A 109 -7.74 14.54 14.96
C ALA A 109 -7.68 15.45 16.20
N ILE A 110 -6.50 16.00 16.52
CA ILE A 110 -6.33 16.96 17.64
C ILE A 110 -7.16 18.22 17.41
N VAL A 111 -7.06 18.84 16.23
CA VAL A 111 -7.82 20.05 15.90
C VAL A 111 -9.32 19.81 15.97
N THR A 112 -9.80 18.65 15.49
CA THR A 112 -11.23 18.33 15.54
C THR A 112 -11.71 18.11 16.97
N ALA A 113 -10.89 17.50 17.83
CA ALA A 113 -11.22 17.29 19.24
C ALA A 113 -11.33 18.63 20.01
N GLU A 114 -10.41 19.57 19.77
CA GLU A 114 -10.43 20.91 20.37
C GLU A 114 -11.70 21.69 19.99
N VAL A 115 -12.12 21.64 18.71
CA VAL A 115 -13.34 22.31 18.24
C VAL A 115 -14.62 21.69 18.84
N SER A 116 -14.62 20.40 19.15
CA SER A 116 -15.78 19.69 19.73
C SER A 116 -15.91 19.82 21.25
N GLY A 117 -14.91 20.36 21.95
CA GLY A 117 -14.90 20.53 23.40
C GLY A 117 -15.53 21.84 23.92
N ASP A 118 -15.82 22.79 23.01
CA ASP A 118 -16.35 24.13 23.31
C ASP A 118 -17.86 24.29 22.99
N ALA A 119 -18.61 23.18 22.85
CA ALA A 119 -20.04 23.17 22.53
C ALA A 119 -20.93 22.67 23.69
#